data_AF-A0AA38YE96-F1
#
_entry.id   AF-A0AA38YE96-F1
#
_cell.length_a   1.000
_cell.length_b   1.000
_cell.length_c   1.000
_cell.angle_alpha   90.00
_cell.angle_beta   90.00
_cell.angle_gamma   90.00
#
_symmetry.space_group_name_H-M   'P 1'
#
loop_
_entity.id
_entity.type
_entity.pdbx_description
1 polymer ?
#
loop_
_entity_poly.entity_id
_entity_poly.type
_entity_poly.pdbx_seq_one_letter_code
_entity_poly.pdbx_strand_id
1 'polypeptide(L)'
;MDKGDRPLTSLQSVILTSGPFIFFWSTLRAYVERNGAFPWTRTVIHLNSQAYSLFSLVLAYLILNDAFHFQEISGIKSSDLAYVYHLSKFYEYIDVFNLVANGQSIGPHMAFHHITTPFLTYFRVLNASEWQLFAFLNCFHHFWMYAYFGGMSAFRPVLPITGWLQLAGGIALDVRYLILNSQKAPESANRAIAVLLLTRYAMLFHEELKGGSQQKSNKVGKKE
;
A
#
# COMPACT_ATOMS: atom_id res chain seq x y z
N MET A 1 -4.82 -27.33 3.40
CA MET A 1 -5.69 -26.24 2.91
C MET A 1 -5.16 -25.84 1.55
N ASP A 2 -5.93 -26.17 0.52
CA ASP A 2 -5.59 -25.83 -0.85
C ASP A 2 -5.70 -24.31 -1.05
N LYS A 3 -4.99 -23.79 -2.06
CA LYS A 3 -5.01 -22.35 -2.43
C LYS A 3 -6.43 -21.79 -2.66
N GLY A 4 -7.44 -22.64 -2.87
CA GLY A 4 -8.83 -22.28 -3.11
C GLY A 4 -9.69 -21.96 -1.88
N ASP A 5 -9.25 -22.26 -0.66
CA ASP A 5 -10.11 -22.12 0.53
C ASP A 5 -9.97 -20.76 1.25
N ARG A 6 -8.99 -19.94 0.86
CA ARG A 6 -8.73 -18.66 1.54
C ARG A 6 -9.61 -17.54 0.94
N PRO A 7 -10.31 -16.74 1.77
CA PRO A 7 -11.09 -15.63 1.23
C PRO A 7 -10.18 -14.59 0.59
N LEU A 8 -10.71 -13.87 -0.41
CA LEU A 8 -10.02 -12.80 -1.13
C LEU A 8 -8.83 -13.25 -1.99
N THR A 9 -8.63 -14.55 -2.25
CA THR A 9 -7.52 -15.03 -3.10
C THR A 9 -7.90 -15.30 -4.56
N SER A 10 -9.16 -15.09 -4.96
CA SER A 10 -9.60 -15.16 -6.36
C SER A 10 -9.81 -13.78 -6.97
N LEU A 11 -9.54 -13.62 -8.27
CA LEU A 11 -9.71 -12.33 -8.95
C LEU A 11 -11.15 -11.81 -8.82
N GLN A 12 -12.15 -12.69 -8.89
CA GLN A 12 -13.55 -12.33 -8.70
C GLN A 12 -13.78 -11.76 -7.30
N SER A 13 -13.25 -12.40 -6.27
CA SER A 13 -13.40 -11.91 -4.89
C SER A 13 -12.73 -10.55 -4.68
N VAL A 14 -11.55 -10.32 -5.28
CA VAL A 14 -10.85 -9.03 -5.24
C VAL A 14 -11.65 -7.94 -5.98
N ILE A 15 -12.21 -8.25 -7.15
CA ILE A 15 -13.07 -7.31 -7.89
C ILE A 15 -14.29 -6.92 -7.06
N LEU A 16 -14.91 -7.90 -6.41
CA LEU A 16 -16.13 -7.71 -5.63
C LEU A 16 -15.92 -6.84 -4.39
N THR A 17 -14.69 -6.60 -3.92
CA THR A 17 -14.46 -5.66 -2.80
C THR A 17 -14.52 -4.20 -3.22
N SER A 18 -14.24 -3.88 -4.49
CA SER A 18 -14.21 -2.49 -4.98
C SER A 18 -15.58 -1.81 -4.90
N GLY A 19 -16.66 -2.53 -5.22
CA GLY A 19 -18.02 -2.00 -5.18
C GLY A 19 -18.43 -1.53 -3.78
N PRO A 20 -18.43 -2.42 -2.77
CA PRO A 20 -18.67 -2.05 -1.38
C PRO A 20 -17.73 -0.95 -0.88
N PHE A 21 -16.43 -1.03 -1.20
CA PHE A 21 -15.46 0.00 -0.79
C PHE A 21 -15.84 1.39 -1.30
N ILE A 22 -16.12 1.52 -2.61
CA ILE A 22 -16.52 2.79 -3.23
C ILE A 22 -17.87 3.27 -2.70
N PHE A 23 -18.83 2.36 -2.50
CA PHE A 23 -20.14 2.68 -1.94
C PHE A 23 -20.00 3.28 -0.54
N PHE A 24 -19.33 2.58 0.39
CA PHE A 24 -19.15 3.06 1.76
C PHE A 24 -18.35 4.36 1.82
N TRP A 25 -17.29 4.48 1.02
CA TRP A 25 -16.54 5.73 0.92
C TRP A 25 -17.46 6.87 0.46
N SER A 26 -18.22 6.70 -0.61
CA SER A 26 -19.11 7.74 -1.14
C SER A 26 -20.19 8.15 -0.15
N THR A 27 -20.81 7.18 0.53
CA THR A 27 -21.81 7.43 1.56
C THR A 27 -21.22 8.19 2.76
N LEU A 28 -20.05 7.77 3.25
CA LEU A 28 -19.37 8.42 4.36
C LEU A 28 -18.98 9.86 3.99
N ARG A 29 -18.47 10.07 2.77
CA ARG A 29 -18.14 11.40 2.27
C ARG A 29 -19.37 12.31 2.24
N ALA A 30 -20.47 11.85 1.65
CA ALA A 30 -21.72 12.62 1.59
C ALA A 30 -22.27 12.93 2.99
N TYR A 31 -22.11 12.00 3.95
CA TYR A 31 -22.48 12.25 5.33
C TYR A 31 -21.62 13.35 5.97
N VAL A 32 -20.28 13.24 5.87
CA VAL A 32 -19.35 14.21 6.48
C VAL A 32 -19.48 15.59 5.85
N GLU A 33 -19.72 15.69 4.53
CA GLU A 33 -19.98 16.96 3.85
C GLU A 33 -21.24 17.67 4.38
N ARG A 34 -22.24 16.91 4.85
CA ARG A 34 -23.50 17.46 5.38
C ARG A 34 -23.48 17.70 6.89
N ASN A 35 -22.79 16.86 7.65
CA ASN A 35 -22.87 16.82 9.12
C ASN A 35 -21.57 17.25 9.81
N GLY A 36 -20.50 17.44 9.06
CA GLY A 36 -19.16 17.73 9.60
C GLY A 36 -18.37 16.47 9.96
N ALA A 37 -17.09 16.68 10.29
CA ALA A 37 -16.15 15.63 10.67
C ALA A 37 -16.44 15.07 12.07
N PHE A 38 -16.10 13.81 12.31
CA PHE A 38 -16.27 13.19 13.62
C PHE A 38 -15.12 13.60 14.56
N PRO A 39 -15.39 13.98 15.82
CA PRO A 39 -14.40 14.60 16.69
C PRO A 39 -13.30 13.65 17.19
N TRP A 40 -13.54 12.34 17.22
CA TRP A 40 -12.57 11.32 17.68
C TRP A 40 -11.68 10.74 16.57
N THR A 41 -11.91 11.10 15.30
CA THR A 41 -11.21 10.47 14.16
C THR A 41 -9.71 10.66 14.18
N ARG A 42 -9.23 11.83 14.64
CA ARG A 42 -7.79 12.07 14.80
C ARG A 42 -7.14 11.07 15.75
N THR A 43 -7.78 10.77 16.87
CA THR A 43 -7.30 9.78 17.84
C THR A 43 -7.28 8.38 17.23
N VAL A 44 -8.35 8.01 16.51
CA VAL A 44 -8.44 6.72 15.81
C VAL A 44 -7.34 6.59 14.75
N ILE A 45 -7.09 7.63 13.95
CA ILE A 45 -6.01 7.65 12.96
C ILE A 45 -4.66 7.41 13.63
N HIS A 46 -4.36 8.11 14.72
CA HIS A 46 -3.09 7.99 15.42
C HIS A 46 -2.89 6.57 15.97
N LEU A 47 -3.89 6.03 16.68
CA LEU A 47 -3.82 4.69 17.27
C LEU A 47 -3.71 3.60 16.18
N ASN A 48 -4.53 3.71 15.13
CA ASN A 48 -4.45 2.82 13.97
C ASN A 48 -3.05 2.85 13.36
N SER A 49 -2.49 4.05 13.16
CA SER A 49 -1.18 4.21 12.53
C SER A 49 -0.06 3.66 13.40
N GLN A 50 -0.12 3.84 14.72
CA GLN A 50 0.88 3.24 15.63
C GLN A 50 0.84 1.71 15.60
N ALA A 51 -0.36 1.12 15.69
CA ALA A 51 -0.54 -0.32 15.62
C ALA A 51 -0.08 -0.88 14.27
N TYR A 52 -0.47 -0.22 13.18
CA TYR A 52 -0.18 -0.69 11.83
C TYR A 52 1.29 -0.45 11.43
N SER A 53 1.97 0.53 12.01
CA SER A 53 3.43 0.69 11.89
C SER A 53 4.16 -0.52 12.48
N LEU A 54 3.82 -0.94 13.71
CA LEU A 54 4.40 -2.12 14.34
C LEU A 54 4.09 -3.40 13.54
N PHE A 55 2.83 -3.56 13.12
CA PHE A 55 2.44 -4.68 12.25
C PHE A 55 3.28 -4.72 10.97
N SER A 56 3.47 -3.58 10.31
CA SER A 56 4.26 -3.48 9.07
C SER A 56 5.73 -3.83 9.30
N LEU A 57 6.33 -3.43 10.44
CA LEU A 57 7.70 -3.77 10.78
C LEU A 57 7.87 -5.28 11.02
N VAL A 58 6.97 -5.88 11.81
CA VAL A 58 6.98 -7.32 12.09
C VAL A 58 6.82 -8.11 10.78
N LEU A 59 5.87 -7.71 9.93
CA LEU A 59 5.65 -8.38 8.65
C LEU A 59 6.84 -8.20 7.70
N ALA A 60 7.46 -7.02 7.64
CA ALA A 60 8.67 -6.79 6.87
C ALA A 60 9.81 -7.72 7.33
N TYR A 61 10.01 -7.86 8.64
CA TYR A 61 11.02 -8.75 9.20
C TYR A 61 10.77 -10.22 8.82
N LEU A 62 9.54 -10.70 8.97
CA LEU A 62 9.17 -12.08 8.63
C LEU A 62 9.33 -12.36 7.13
N ILE A 63 8.94 -11.43 6.26
CA ILE A 63 9.10 -11.56 4.80
C ILE A 63 10.59 -11.55 4.41
N LEU A 64 11.39 -10.68 5.04
CA LEU A 64 12.84 -10.65 4.79
C LEU A 64 13.50 -11.96 5.23
N ASN A 65 13.05 -12.52 6.36
CA ASN A 65 13.51 -13.83 6.82
C ASN A 65 13.08 -14.95 5.86
N ASP A 66 11.86 -14.92 5.31
CA ASP A 66 11.41 -15.87 4.28
C ASP A 66 12.28 -15.79 3.00
N ALA A 67 12.78 -14.61 2.66
CA ALA A 67 13.65 -14.46 1.49
C ALA A 67 15.08 -14.97 1.74
N PHE A 68 15.68 -14.65 2.89
CA PHE A 68 17.12 -14.83 3.14
C PHE A 68 17.45 -15.93 4.16
N HIS A 69 16.46 -16.48 4.85
CA HIS A 69 16.58 -17.58 5.81
C HIS A 69 17.66 -17.34 6.88
N PHE A 70 17.77 -16.12 7.40
CA PHE A 70 18.78 -15.78 8.41
C PHE A 70 18.43 -16.27 9.82
N GLN A 71 17.17 -16.65 10.07
CA GLN A 71 16.70 -17.34 11.28
C GLN A 71 15.72 -18.46 10.94
N GLU A 72 15.82 -19.57 11.68
CA GLU A 72 14.87 -20.68 11.61
C GLU A 72 13.59 -20.33 12.39
N ILE A 73 12.54 -19.96 11.67
CA ILE A 73 11.22 -19.70 12.24
C ILE A 73 10.30 -20.83 11.78
N SER A 74 10.01 -21.79 12.67
CA SER A 74 9.15 -22.92 12.36
C SER A 74 7.67 -22.52 12.34
N GLY A 75 6.87 -23.23 11.54
CA GLY A 75 5.42 -23.08 11.51
C GLY A 75 4.86 -21.96 10.63
N ILE A 76 5.70 -21.12 10.01
CA ILE A 76 5.26 -20.07 9.07
C ILE A 76 5.59 -20.51 7.64
N LYS A 77 4.58 -20.64 6.77
CA LYS A 77 4.80 -20.91 5.35
C LYS A 77 4.90 -19.60 4.58
N SER A 78 5.74 -19.57 3.54
CA SER A 78 5.83 -18.42 2.61
C SER A 78 4.47 -18.01 2.05
N SER A 79 3.60 -18.97 1.72
CA SER A 79 2.23 -18.71 1.24
C SER A 79 1.33 -18.05 2.30
N ASP A 80 1.62 -18.23 3.59
CA ASP A 80 0.89 -17.59 4.68
C ASP A 80 1.29 -16.12 4.80
N LEU A 81 2.59 -15.83 4.69
CA LEU A 81 3.09 -14.44 4.67
C LEU A 81 2.58 -13.67 3.44
N ALA A 82 2.62 -14.31 2.26
CA ALA A 82 2.04 -13.73 1.04
C ALA A 82 0.57 -13.37 1.22
N TYR A 83 -0.19 -14.24 1.88
CA TYR A 83 -1.60 -14.04 2.16
C TYR A 83 -1.86 -12.94 3.20
N VAL A 84 -1.10 -12.92 4.30
CA VAL A 84 -1.19 -11.86 5.32
C VAL A 84 -0.86 -10.49 4.72
N TYR A 85 0.19 -10.41 3.90
CA TYR A 85 0.52 -9.20 3.16
C TYR A 85 -0.61 -8.77 2.21
N HIS A 86 -1.20 -9.72 1.48
CA HIS A 86 -2.34 -9.43 0.60
C HIS A 86 -3.54 -8.89 1.38
N LEU A 87 -3.91 -9.53 2.50
CA LEU A 87 -5.01 -9.08 3.36
C LEU A 87 -4.77 -7.69 3.96
N SER A 88 -3.51 -7.36 4.27
CA SER A 88 -3.16 -6.04 4.80
C SER A 88 -3.58 -4.92 3.84
N LYS A 89 -3.64 -5.18 2.54
CA LYS A 89 -4.05 -4.18 1.53
C LYS A 89 -5.54 -3.89 1.51
N PHE A 90 -6.36 -4.80 2.02
CA PHE A 90 -7.78 -4.54 2.26
C PHE A 90 -7.99 -3.82 3.58
N TYR A 91 -7.20 -4.16 4.61
CA TYR A 91 -7.22 -3.44 5.87
C TYR A 91 -6.96 -1.94 5.66
N GLU A 92 -6.02 -1.60 4.78
CA GLU A 92 -5.66 -0.25 4.36
C GLU A 92 -6.85 0.58 3.81
N TYR A 93 -8.00 -0.01 3.47
CA TYR A 93 -9.23 0.77 3.20
C TYR A 93 -9.66 1.63 4.40
N ILE A 94 -9.31 1.23 5.61
CA ILE A 94 -9.60 1.98 6.83
C ILE A 94 -8.96 3.37 6.80
N ASP A 95 -7.84 3.56 6.09
CA ASP A 95 -7.18 4.86 5.99
C ASP A 95 -8.04 5.85 5.22
N VAL A 96 -8.61 5.41 4.09
CA VAL A 96 -9.54 6.24 3.31
C VAL A 96 -10.75 6.60 4.15
N PHE A 97 -11.34 5.64 4.87
CA PHE A 97 -12.50 5.93 5.72
C PHE A 97 -12.16 6.88 6.87
N ASN A 98 -11.02 6.67 7.54
CA ASN A 98 -10.58 7.53 8.64
C ASN A 98 -10.29 8.96 8.17
N LEU A 99 -9.62 9.14 7.03
CA LEU A 99 -9.34 10.46 6.47
C LEU A 99 -10.63 11.20 6.10
N VAL A 100 -11.57 10.52 5.44
CA VAL A 100 -12.88 11.08 5.09
C VAL A 100 -13.67 11.42 6.35
N ALA A 101 -13.71 10.53 7.34
CA ALA A 101 -14.37 10.77 8.62
C ALA A 101 -13.77 11.98 9.37
N ASN A 102 -12.47 12.24 9.19
CA ASN A 102 -11.77 13.42 9.71
C ASN A 102 -11.96 14.68 8.83
N GLY A 103 -12.87 14.65 7.86
CA GLY A 103 -13.17 15.79 6.98
C GLY A 103 -12.13 16.06 5.91
N GLN A 104 -11.22 15.12 5.63
CA GLN A 104 -10.19 15.30 4.62
C GLN A 104 -10.68 14.84 3.25
N SER A 105 -10.24 15.57 2.21
CA SER A 105 -10.41 15.12 0.83
C SER A 105 -9.35 14.09 0.46
N ILE A 106 -9.75 13.07 -0.29
CA ILE A 106 -8.86 12.03 -0.76
C ILE A 106 -8.26 12.47 -2.08
N GLY A 107 -6.93 12.59 -2.12
CA GLY A 107 -6.20 12.94 -3.34
C GLY A 107 -6.17 11.80 -4.37
N PRO A 108 -5.86 12.10 -5.64
CA PRO A 108 -5.82 11.10 -6.71
C PRO A 108 -4.86 9.93 -6.44
N HIS A 109 -3.69 10.21 -5.84
CA HIS A 109 -2.72 9.16 -5.51
C HIS A 109 -3.31 8.15 -4.51
N MET A 110 -3.81 8.63 -3.37
CA MET A 110 -4.46 7.81 -2.35
C MET A 110 -5.65 7.03 -2.91
N ALA A 111 -6.53 7.68 -3.67
CA ALA A 111 -7.68 7.04 -4.28
C ALA A 111 -7.28 5.87 -5.20
N PHE A 112 -6.39 6.14 -6.16
CA PHE A 112 -5.96 5.15 -7.14
C PHE A 112 -5.20 4.01 -6.46
N HIS A 113 -4.29 4.33 -5.53
CA HIS A 113 -3.54 3.35 -4.75
C HIS A 113 -4.49 2.40 -4.02
N HIS A 114 -5.35 2.89 -3.12
CA HIS A 114 -6.17 1.99 -2.32
C HIS A 114 -7.18 1.19 -3.17
N ILE A 115 -7.73 1.74 -4.26
CA ILE A 115 -8.58 0.94 -5.15
C ILE A 115 -7.81 -0.21 -5.81
N THR A 116 -6.56 0.02 -6.22
CA THR A 116 -5.84 -0.92 -7.10
C THR A 116 -4.80 -1.78 -6.40
N THR A 117 -4.36 -1.45 -5.19
CA THR A 117 -3.33 -2.24 -4.46
C THR A 117 -3.76 -3.68 -4.17
N PRO A 118 -5.04 -3.98 -3.85
CA PRO A 118 -5.51 -5.37 -3.79
C PRO A 118 -5.34 -6.14 -5.09
N PHE A 119 -5.56 -5.50 -6.25
CA PHE A 119 -5.32 -6.09 -7.56
C PHE A 119 -3.82 -6.30 -7.80
N LEU A 120 -2.99 -5.29 -7.48
CA LEU A 120 -1.55 -5.39 -7.59
C LEU A 120 -1.03 -6.61 -6.81
N THR A 121 -1.46 -6.78 -5.56
CA THR A 121 -1.00 -7.88 -4.72
C THR A 121 -1.59 -9.23 -5.12
N TYR A 122 -2.81 -9.28 -5.67
CA TYR A 122 -3.33 -10.49 -6.30
C TYR A 122 -2.41 -10.96 -7.45
N PHE A 123 -2.07 -10.08 -8.39
CA PHE A 123 -1.23 -10.45 -9.54
C PHE A 123 0.23 -10.70 -9.12
N ARG A 124 0.80 -9.81 -8.31
CA ARG A 124 2.23 -9.77 -8.03
C ARG A 124 2.67 -10.62 -6.84
N VAL A 125 1.78 -10.88 -5.87
CA VAL A 125 2.14 -11.61 -4.65
C VAL A 125 1.52 -12.99 -4.62
N LEU A 126 0.22 -13.12 -4.89
CA LEU A 126 -0.42 -14.43 -4.87
C LEU A 126 -0.14 -15.26 -6.13
N ASN A 127 0.10 -14.60 -7.26
CA ASN A 127 0.19 -15.23 -8.59
C ASN A 127 1.50 -14.92 -9.32
N ALA A 128 2.56 -14.56 -8.60
CA ALA A 128 3.91 -14.45 -9.15
C ALA A 128 4.97 -14.86 -8.12
N SER A 129 6.09 -15.38 -8.59
CA SER A 129 7.25 -15.76 -7.78
C SER A 129 8.02 -14.55 -7.27
N GLU A 130 9.06 -14.76 -6.45
CA GLU A 130 9.98 -13.70 -5.98
C GLU A 130 9.25 -12.46 -5.43
N TRP A 131 8.15 -12.67 -4.72
CA TRP A 131 7.27 -11.60 -4.21
C TRP A 131 7.82 -10.95 -2.94
N GLN A 132 8.70 -11.65 -2.23
CA GLN A 132 9.18 -11.26 -0.91
C GLN A 132 9.86 -9.90 -0.94
N LEU A 133 10.80 -9.66 -1.85
CA LEU A 133 11.52 -8.39 -1.88
C LEU A 133 10.60 -7.20 -2.22
N PHE A 134 9.62 -7.41 -3.10
CA PHE A 134 8.58 -6.41 -3.38
C PHE A 134 7.74 -6.08 -2.13
N ALA A 135 7.21 -7.12 -1.47
CA ALA A 135 6.38 -6.95 -0.28
C ALA A 135 7.17 -6.38 0.91
N PHE A 136 8.42 -6.80 1.09
CA PHE A 136 9.34 -6.26 2.09
C PHE A 136 9.53 -4.75 1.93
N LEU A 137 9.88 -4.29 0.72
CA LEU A 137 10.10 -2.86 0.48
C LEU A 137 8.84 -2.04 0.78
N ASN A 138 7.66 -2.56 0.43
CA ASN A 138 6.40 -1.92 0.74
C ASN A 138 6.10 -1.89 2.26
N CYS A 139 6.21 -3.03 2.95
CA CYS A 139 6.04 -3.08 4.41
C CYS A 139 7.04 -2.18 5.15
N PHE A 140 8.29 -2.14 4.68
CA PHE A 140 9.30 -1.28 5.26
C PHE A 140 8.96 0.21 5.06
N HIS A 141 8.48 0.60 3.88
CA HIS A 141 7.96 1.96 3.69
C HIS A 141 6.74 2.24 4.58
N HIS A 142 5.81 1.29 4.69
CA HIS A 142 4.62 1.42 5.53
C HIS A 142 4.99 1.60 7.00
N PHE A 143 5.99 0.90 7.53
CA PHE A 143 6.50 1.14 8.88
C PHE A 143 6.81 2.63 9.13
N TRP A 144 7.62 3.25 8.26
CA TRP A 144 7.99 4.66 8.38
C TRP A 144 6.80 5.61 8.18
N MET A 145 5.98 5.33 7.18
CA MET A 145 4.80 6.14 6.83
C MET A 145 3.79 6.17 7.97
N TYR A 146 3.40 5.00 8.49
CA TYR A 146 2.45 4.93 9.59
C TYR A 146 3.05 5.37 10.92
N ALA A 147 4.35 5.20 11.16
CA ALA A 147 4.99 5.81 12.33
C ALA A 147 4.89 7.35 12.29
N TYR A 148 5.10 7.95 11.11
CA TYR A 148 4.90 9.37 10.91
C TYR A 148 3.43 9.79 11.14
N PHE A 149 2.46 9.07 10.56
CA PHE A 149 1.03 9.32 10.79
C PHE A 149 0.59 9.08 12.25
N GLY A 150 1.28 8.20 12.97
CA GLY A 150 1.12 7.93 14.40
C GLY A 150 1.73 9.00 15.31
N GLY A 151 2.39 10.02 14.76
CA GLY A 151 2.92 11.18 15.49
C GLY A 151 4.45 11.32 15.48
N MET A 152 5.21 10.39 14.88
CA MET A 152 6.67 10.46 14.83
C MET A 152 7.15 11.40 13.71
N SER A 153 7.02 12.71 13.93
CA SER A 153 7.33 13.74 12.93
C SER A 153 8.79 13.71 12.41
N ALA A 154 9.73 13.18 13.20
CA ALA A 154 11.14 13.01 12.84
C ALA A 154 11.34 12.13 11.59
N PHE A 155 10.38 11.27 11.24
CA PHE A 155 10.49 10.38 10.08
C PHE A 155 10.06 11.00 8.75
N ARG A 156 9.52 12.22 8.78
CA ARG A 156 9.08 12.93 7.57
C ARG A 156 10.14 12.97 6.44
N PRO A 157 11.44 13.21 6.68
CA PRO A 157 12.44 13.25 5.62
C PRO A 157 12.67 11.89 4.94
N VAL A 158 12.35 10.79 5.61
CA VAL A 158 12.58 9.41 5.14
C VAL A 158 11.48 8.96 4.17
N LEU A 159 10.28 9.56 4.24
CA LEU A 159 9.12 9.13 3.46
C LEU A 159 9.33 9.21 1.93
N PRO A 160 9.87 10.31 1.36
CA PRO A 160 10.12 10.36 -0.08
C PRO A 160 11.14 9.31 -0.53
N ILE A 161 12.18 9.07 0.28
CA ILE A 161 13.26 8.13 -0.03
C ILE A 161 12.73 6.71 -0.05
N THR A 162 12.07 6.29 1.04
CA THR A 162 11.52 4.94 1.15
C THR A 162 10.36 4.73 0.16
N GLY A 163 9.57 5.76 -0.13
CA GLY A 163 8.51 5.74 -1.14
C GLY A 163 9.06 5.48 -2.54
N TRP A 164 10.12 6.18 -2.94
CA TRP A 164 10.79 5.91 -4.21
C TRP A 164 11.48 4.55 -4.22
N LEU A 165 12.12 4.15 -3.12
CA LEU A 165 12.80 2.86 -3.03
C LEU A 165 11.85 1.69 -3.28
N GLN A 166 10.65 1.70 -2.67
CA GLN A 166 9.66 0.64 -2.91
C GLN A 166 9.12 0.64 -4.34
N LEU A 167 8.85 1.82 -4.92
CA LEU A 167 8.26 1.93 -6.26
C LEU A 167 9.27 1.57 -7.34
N ALA A 168 10.45 2.17 -7.30
CA ALA A 168 11.52 1.88 -8.25
C ALA A 168 12.01 0.43 -8.11
N GLY A 169 12.14 -0.08 -6.88
CA GLY A 169 12.50 -1.46 -6.61
C GLY A 169 11.47 -2.45 -7.17
N GLY A 170 10.17 -2.23 -6.93
CA GLY A 170 9.11 -3.07 -7.49
C GLY A 170 9.10 -3.09 -9.02
N ILE A 171 9.20 -1.91 -9.66
CA ILE A 171 9.25 -1.80 -11.13
C ILE A 171 10.49 -2.53 -11.67
N ALA A 172 11.67 -2.29 -11.09
CA ALA A 172 12.91 -2.89 -11.56
C ALA A 172 12.89 -4.42 -11.48
N LEU A 173 12.33 -4.99 -10.41
CA LEU A 173 12.18 -6.44 -10.25
C LEU A 173 11.32 -7.05 -11.36
N ASP A 174 10.18 -6.43 -11.66
CA ASP A 174 9.25 -6.96 -12.65
C ASP A 174 9.72 -6.74 -14.09
N VAL A 175 10.33 -5.59 -14.37
CA VAL A 175 10.98 -5.33 -15.67
C VAL A 175 12.13 -6.31 -15.90
N ARG A 176 12.97 -6.56 -14.90
CA ARG A 176 14.04 -7.56 -14.98
C ARG A 176 13.47 -8.94 -15.31
N TYR A 177 12.41 -9.37 -14.62
CA TYR A 177 11.75 -10.65 -14.91
C TYR A 177 11.29 -10.70 -16.38
N LEU A 178 10.62 -9.65 -16.86
CA LEU A 178 10.10 -9.58 -18.23
C LEU A 178 11.19 -9.55 -19.30
N ILE A 179 12.37 -8.97 -19.03
CA ILE A 179 13.51 -8.97 -19.96
C ILE A 179 14.14 -10.37 -20.03
N LEU A 180 14.28 -11.04 -18.89
CA LEU A 180 14.96 -12.34 -18.81
C LEU A 180 14.08 -13.51 -19.25
N ASN A 181 12.76 -13.32 -19.32
CA ASN A 181 11.81 -14.38 -19.62
C ASN A 181 11.00 -14.07 -20.89
N SER A 182 10.51 -15.13 -21.54
CA SER A 182 9.63 -14.98 -22.70
C SER A 182 8.29 -14.33 -22.33
N GLN A 183 7.68 -13.62 -23.29
CA GLN A 183 6.30 -13.12 -23.16
C GLN A 183 5.28 -14.24 -22.89
N LYS A 184 5.59 -15.48 -23.29
CA LYS A 184 4.74 -16.66 -23.03
C LYS A 184 4.99 -17.31 -21.66
N ALA A 185 5.90 -16.79 -20.85
CA ALA A 185 6.15 -17.34 -19.53
C ALA A 185 4.89 -17.17 -18.64
N PRO A 186 4.61 -18.13 -17.74
CA PRO A 186 3.34 -18.18 -17.00
C PRO A 186 2.99 -16.90 -16.22
N GLU A 187 4.00 -16.17 -15.73
CA GLU A 187 3.80 -14.96 -14.91
C GLU A 187 3.87 -13.64 -15.69
N SER A 188 4.24 -13.66 -16.98
CA SER A 188 4.56 -12.43 -17.73
C SER A 188 3.37 -11.46 -17.80
N ALA A 189 2.15 -11.97 -17.93
CA ALA A 189 0.95 -11.13 -17.89
C ALA A 189 0.76 -10.44 -16.52
N ASN A 190 0.93 -11.19 -15.42
CA ASN A 190 0.77 -10.67 -14.06
C ASN A 190 1.82 -9.60 -13.76
N ARG A 191 3.07 -9.83 -14.19
CA ARG A 191 4.20 -8.88 -14.05
C ARG A 191 3.96 -7.61 -14.87
N ALA A 192 3.46 -7.75 -16.10
CA ALA A 192 3.13 -6.59 -16.93
C ALA A 192 2.05 -5.71 -16.28
N ILE A 193 0.99 -6.33 -15.74
CA ILE A 193 -0.05 -5.61 -14.99
C ILE A 193 0.55 -4.91 -13.76
N ALA A 194 1.44 -5.58 -13.02
CA ALA A 194 2.11 -5.00 -11.86
C ALA A 194 2.95 -3.77 -12.24
N VAL A 195 3.75 -3.85 -13.32
CA VAL A 195 4.53 -2.72 -13.84
C VAL A 195 3.63 -1.54 -14.21
N LEU A 196 2.49 -1.78 -14.88
CA LEU A 196 1.55 -0.73 -15.25
C LEU A 196 1.00 0.00 -14.01
N LEU A 197 0.55 -0.75 -13.00
CA LEU A 197 0.02 -0.18 -11.75
C LEU A 197 1.10 0.58 -10.98
N LEU A 198 2.28 -0.01 -10.81
CA LEU A 198 3.40 0.60 -10.09
C LEU A 198 3.91 1.87 -10.79
N THR A 199 3.97 1.88 -12.12
CA THR A 199 4.34 3.07 -12.88
C THR A 199 3.32 4.18 -12.64
N ARG A 200 2.02 3.85 -12.63
CA ARG A 200 0.99 4.84 -12.32
C ARG A 200 1.10 5.35 -10.87
N TYR A 201 1.45 4.50 -9.91
CA TYR A 201 1.74 4.94 -8.54
C TYR A 201 2.92 5.90 -8.49
N ALA A 202 4.02 5.58 -9.18
CA ALA A 202 5.20 6.45 -9.26
C ALA A 202 4.88 7.83 -9.85
N MET A 203 4.06 7.88 -10.91
CA MET A 203 3.61 9.15 -11.49
C MET A 203 2.80 9.98 -10.48
N LEU A 204 1.81 9.36 -9.83
CA LEU A 204 0.95 10.03 -8.86
C LEU A 204 1.71 10.47 -7.60
N PHE A 205 2.66 9.66 -7.13
CA PHE A 205 3.54 10.00 -6.02
C PHE A 205 4.44 11.20 -6.35
N HIS A 206 4.99 11.24 -7.56
CA HIS A 206 5.78 12.37 -8.02
C HIS A 206 4.96 13.66 -8.09
N GLU A 207 3.73 13.59 -8.61
CA GLU A 207 2.80 14.71 -8.65
C GLU A 207 2.48 15.23 -7.24
N GLU A 208 2.24 14.33 -6.28
CA GLU A 208 1.99 14.66 -4.88
C GLU A 208 3.19 15.37 -4.22
N LEU A 209 4.41 14.84 -4.41
CA LEU A 209 5.63 15.46 -3.89
C LEU A 209 5.88 16.86 -4.47
N LYS A 210 5.63 17.03 -5.77
CA LYS A 210 5.73 18.34 -6.43
C LYS A 210 4.68 19.32 -5.90
N GLY A 211 3.43 18.90 -5.78
CA GLY A 211 2.34 19.73 -5.24
C GLY A 211 2.61 20.19 -3.81
N GLY A 212 3.09 19.30 -2.94
CA GLY A 212 3.49 19.63 -1.57
C GLY A 212 4.67 20.59 -1.48
N SER A 213 5.61 20.52 -2.43
CA SER A 213 6.77 21.42 -2.52
C SER A 213 6.37 22.81 -3.03
N GLN A 214 5.50 22.88 -4.03
CA GLN A 214 4.95 24.15 -4.55
C GLN A 214 4.09 24.89 -3.52
N GLN A 215 3.28 24.18 -2.73
CA GLN A 215 2.52 24.79 -1.63
C GLN A 215 3.42 25.39 -0.54
N LYS A 216 4.60 24.81 -0.28
CA LYS A 216 5.59 25.40 0.64
C LYS A 216 6.23 26.66 0.06
N SER A 217 6.65 26.62 -1.21
CA SER A 217 7.25 27.78 -1.90
C SER A 217 6.31 29.00 -1.89
N ASN A 218 5.02 28.79 -2.17
CA ASN A 218 4.03 29.87 -2.20
C ASN A 218 3.69 30.44 -0.81
N LYS A 219 3.92 29.69 0.28
CA LYS A 219 3.74 30.20 1.66
C LYS A 219 4.94 31.02 2.14
N VAL A 220 6.14 30.76 1.61
CA VAL A 220 7.33 31.54 1.92
C VAL A 220 7.26 32.91 1.23
N GLY A 221 6.85 32.96 -0.04
CA GLY A 221 6.68 34.23 -0.78
C GLY A 221 5.49 35.10 -0.39
N LYS A 222 4.64 34.67 0.56
CA LYS A 222 3.55 35.50 1.13
C LYS A 222 3.89 36.07 2.52
N LYS A 223 5.10 35.80 3.02
CA LYS A 223 5.61 36.30 4.30
C LYS A 223 6.65 37.42 4.14
N GLU A 224 6.82 37.93 2.93
CA GLU A 224 7.66 39.10 2.61
C GLU A 224 6.79 40.35 2.41
#